data_AF-A0A2S5WVS2-F1
#
_entry.id   AF-A0A2S5WVS2-F1
#
_cell.length_a   1.000
_cell.length_b   1.000
_cell.length_c   1.000
_cell.angle_alpha   90.00
_cell.angle_beta   90.00
_cell.angle_gamma   90.00
#
_symmetry.space_group_name_H-M   'P 1'
#
loop_
_entity.id
_entity.type
_entity.pdbx_description
1 polymer ?
#
loop_
_entity_poly.entity_id
_entity_poly.type
_entity_poly.pdbx_seq_one_letter_code
_entity_poly.pdbx_strand_id
1 'polypeptide(L)'
;MALPLGKDAVDDVESAVGSALLCLDEPDLVVVVDSLLQRRILEFGTLEAFAARVPSGALSKLRYVSGAAMSGTESKVRFWLQSGGHRVEPQSWFEGVGFVDLLVDGWLVIECDSRLHHTDQAAFEGDRSRDLVLNGVRVHSRVRVVRLSYRQVMFDWEATTLALLGVLEQGPSASRLRARRRRGRGFS
;
A
#
# COMPACT_ATOMS: atom_id res chain seq x y z
N MET A 1 12.36 31.35 27.72
CA MET A 1 13.66 30.68 27.95
C MET A 1 13.96 29.88 26.70
N ALA A 2 14.82 30.40 25.83
CA ALA A 2 15.16 29.74 24.56
C ALA A 2 16.23 28.69 24.83
N LEU A 3 15.93 27.43 24.49
CA LEU A 3 16.92 26.35 24.52
C LEU A 3 17.95 26.61 23.39
N PRO A 4 19.25 26.54 23.68
CA PRO A 4 20.26 26.73 22.65
C PRO A 4 20.19 25.56 21.65
N LEU A 5 19.96 25.89 20.38
CA LEU A 5 20.06 24.94 19.28
C LEU A 5 21.52 24.51 19.16
N GLY A 6 21.82 23.27 19.56
CA GLY A 6 23.08 22.63 19.23
C GLY A 6 23.27 22.64 17.70
N LYS A 7 24.48 22.93 17.24
CA LYS A 7 24.82 22.97 15.81
C LYS A 7 25.02 21.56 15.22
N ASP A 8 24.02 20.71 15.39
CA ASP A 8 23.78 19.62 14.46
C ASP A 8 22.49 20.00 13.73
N ALA A 9 22.59 20.45 12.48
CA ALA A 9 21.48 21.00 11.70
C ALA A 9 20.52 19.92 11.18
N VAL A 10 20.24 18.92 12.00
CA VAL A 10 19.38 17.77 11.71
C VAL A 10 18.45 17.62 12.90
N ASP A 11 17.15 17.77 12.64
CA ASP A 11 16.13 17.50 13.65
C ASP A 11 16.22 16.04 14.12
N ASP A 12 15.98 15.81 15.41
CA ASP A 12 15.80 14.47 15.91
C ASP A 12 14.54 13.81 15.31
N VAL A 13 14.45 12.49 15.39
CA VAL A 13 13.34 11.71 14.80
C VAL A 13 11.99 12.15 15.38
N GLU A 14 11.90 12.48 16.66
CA GLU A 14 10.64 12.87 17.30
C GLU A 14 10.15 14.20 16.75
N SER A 15 11.05 15.17 16.65
CA SER A 15 10.77 16.49 16.07
C SER A 15 10.38 16.39 14.59
N ALA A 16 11.08 15.56 13.80
CA ALA A 16 10.76 15.33 12.39
C ALA A 16 9.39 14.67 12.21
N VAL A 17 9.05 13.66 13.02
CA VAL A 17 7.75 12.98 12.99
C VAL A 17 6.62 13.92 13.43
N GLY A 18 6.85 14.74 14.47
CA GLY A 18 5.91 15.77 14.90
C GLY A 18 5.57 16.75 13.77
N SER A 19 6.59 17.24 13.08
CA SER A 19 6.43 18.08 11.89
C SER A 19 5.69 17.36 10.76
N ALA A 20 6.02 16.10 10.47
CA ALA A 20 5.34 15.31 9.45
C ALA A 20 3.84 15.15 9.73
N LEU A 21 3.46 14.85 10.99
CA LEU A 21 2.06 14.71 11.41
C LEU A 21 1.23 15.99 11.18
N LEU A 22 1.88 17.15 11.33
CA LEU A 22 1.26 18.47 11.15
C LEU A 22 1.21 18.90 9.68
N CYS A 23 2.29 18.70 8.94
CA CYS A 23 2.49 19.32 7.63
C CYS A 23 2.12 18.43 6.44
N LEU A 24 2.24 17.10 6.58
CA LEU A 24 1.94 16.19 5.49
C LEU A 24 0.44 15.90 5.40
N ASP A 25 -0.01 15.69 4.17
CA ASP A 25 -1.29 15.07 3.90
C ASP A 25 -1.24 13.57 4.23
N GLU A 26 -2.39 12.90 4.20
CA GLU A 26 -2.46 11.48 4.57
C GLU A 26 -1.57 10.56 3.71
N PRO A 27 -1.56 10.64 2.36
CA PRO A 27 -0.74 9.72 1.56
C PRO A 27 0.76 9.89 1.82
N ASP A 28 1.28 11.11 1.88
CA ASP A 28 2.71 11.34 2.11
C ASP A 28 3.10 10.95 3.54
N LEU A 29 2.23 11.23 4.52
CA LEU A 29 2.44 10.79 5.89
C LEU A 29 2.54 9.27 5.98
N VAL A 30 1.63 8.53 5.33
CA VAL A 30 1.64 7.06 5.35
C VAL A 30 2.94 6.51 4.78
N VAL A 31 3.41 7.05 3.65
CA VAL A 31 4.68 6.64 3.01
C VAL A 31 5.87 6.85 3.96
N VAL A 32 5.99 8.04 4.55
CA VAL A 32 7.10 8.37 5.46
C VAL A 32 7.05 7.49 6.71
N VAL A 33 5.89 7.39 7.35
CA VAL A 33 5.74 6.67 8.62
C VAL A 33 5.89 5.16 8.42
N ASP A 34 5.35 4.58 7.35
CA ASP A 34 5.59 3.17 7.02
C ASP A 34 7.10 2.89 6.91
N SER A 35 7.86 3.78 6.27
CA SER A 35 9.31 3.63 6.15
C SER A 35 10.03 3.67 7.50
N LEU A 36 9.63 4.59 8.40
CA LEU A 36 10.21 4.69 9.74
C LEU A 36 9.95 3.43 10.58
N LEU A 37 8.72 2.93 10.54
CA LEU A 37 8.32 1.71 11.24
C LEU A 37 9.04 0.48 10.69
N GLN A 38 9.06 0.33 9.35
CA GLN A 38 9.67 -0.83 8.73
C GLN A 38 11.19 -0.88 8.97
N ARG A 39 11.85 0.28 8.99
CA ARG A 39 13.28 0.39 9.33
C ARG A 39 13.56 0.33 10.83
N ARG A 40 12.53 0.20 11.66
CA ARG A 40 12.60 0.20 13.14
C ARG A 40 13.28 1.45 13.71
N ILE A 41 13.16 2.57 12.99
CA ILE A 41 13.62 3.89 13.46
C ILE A 41 12.63 4.45 14.48
N LEU A 42 11.36 4.09 14.33
CA LEU A 42 10.28 4.44 15.23
C LEU A 42 9.45 3.19 15.54
N GLU A 43 8.97 3.06 16.77
CA GLU A 43 8.01 2.04 17.15
C GLU A 43 6.57 2.56 17.03
N PHE A 44 5.62 1.67 16.72
CA PHE A 44 4.23 2.07 16.51
C PHE A 44 3.60 2.70 17.77
N GLY A 45 3.87 2.16 18.96
CA GLY A 45 3.35 2.74 20.21
C GLY A 45 3.90 4.14 20.48
N THR A 46 5.15 4.40 20.11
CA THR A 46 5.78 5.73 20.22
C THR A 46 5.13 6.73 19.25
N LEU A 47 4.88 6.30 18.01
CA LEU A 47 4.15 7.09 17.02
C LEU A 47 2.74 7.47 17.51
N GLU A 48 1.98 6.52 18.07
CA GLU A 48 0.65 6.76 18.63
C GLU A 48 0.69 7.76 19.79
N ALA A 49 1.67 7.59 20.69
CA ALA A 49 1.86 8.52 21.81
C ALA A 49 2.17 9.95 21.34
N PHE A 50 2.96 10.11 20.28
CA PHE A 50 3.18 11.43 19.68
C PHE A 50 1.92 11.98 19.04
N ALA A 51 1.24 11.21 18.20
CA ALA A 51 0.03 11.66 17.51
C ALA A 51 -1.08 12.05 18.49
N ALA A 52 -1.19 11.40 19.65
CA ALA A 52 -2.14 11.75 20.71
C ALA A 52 -1.86 13.11 21.37
N ARG A 53 -0.63 13.63 21.27
CA ARG A 53 -0.23 14.94 21.82
C ARG A 53 -0.33 16.07 20.80
N VAL A 54 -0.60 15.75 19.53
CA VAL A 54 -0.77 16.74 18.47
C VAL A 54 -2.24 17.18 18.44
N PRO A 55 -2.56 18.50 18.49
CA PRO A 55 -3.93 19.01 18.53
C PRO A 55 -4.78 18.74 17.29
N SER A 56 -4.16 18.28 16.19
CA SER A 56 -4.84 17.99 14.93
C SER A 56 -5.35 16.54 14.93
N GLY A 57 -6.23 16.18 13.99
CA GLY A 57 -6.70 14.80 13.76
C GLY A 57 -5.58 13.81 13.33
N ALA A 58 -4.34 14.02 13.77
CA ALA A 58 -3.15 13.24 13.48
C ALA A 58 -3.37 11.73 13.73
N LEU A 59 -4.01 11.35 14.84
CA LEU A 59 -4.38 9.94 15.09
C LEU A 59 -5.26 9.36 13.99
N SER A 60 -6.21 10.13 13.45
CA SER A 60 -7.06 9.65 12.36
C SER A 60 -6.28 9.47 11.05
N LYS A 61 -5.22 10.27 10.82
CA LYS A 61 -4.32 10.08 9.67
C LYS A 61 -3.52 8.78 9.75
N LEU A 62 -3.28 8.26 10.96
CA LEU A 62 -2.55 7.00 11.17
C LEU A 62 -3.37 5.76 10.81
N ARG A 63 -4.67 5.89 10.54
CA ARG A 63 -5.56 4.76 10.22
C ARG A 63 -5.08 3.84 9.09
N TYR A 64 -4.24 4.36 8.20
CA TYR A 64 -3.70 3.64 7.05
C TYR A 64 -2.23 3.26 7.22
N VAL A 65 -1.58 3.62 8.31
CA VAL A 65 -0.20 3.23 8.59
C VAL A 65 -0.15 1.75 8.96
N SER A 66 0.86 1.02 8.46
CA SER A 66 1.05 -0.40 8.77
C SER A 66 2.49 -0.77 9.14
N GLY A 67 3.48 -0.06 8.59
CA GLY A 67 4.89 -0.45 8.68
C GLY A 67 5.25 -1.74 7.92
N ALA A 68 4.32 -2.33 7.16
CA ALA A 68 4.53 -3.58 6.44
C ALA A 68 5.00 -3.38 4.98
N ALA A 69 4.78 -2.18 4.44
CA ALA A 69 5.22 -1.85 3.08
C ALA A 69 6.75 -1.81 3.00
N MET A 70 7.30 -2.45 1.97
CA MET A 70 8.74 -2.50 1.73
C MET A 70 9.24 -1.37 0.82
N SER A 71 8.34 -0.61 0.21
CA SER A 71 8.66 0.56 -0.61
C SER A 71 7.59 1.65 -0.50
N GLY A 72 7.97 2.90 -0.80
CA GLY A 72 7.01 4.00 -0.81
C GLY A 72 5.94 3.85 -1.89
N THR A 73 6.23 3.16 -2.99
CA THR A 73 5.25 2.82 -4.03
C THR A 73 4.18 1.86 -3.50
N GLU A 74 4.55 0.85 -2.71
CA GLU A 74 3.60 -0.03 -2.04
C GLU A 74 2.71 0.74 -1.06
N SER A 75 3.31 1.60 -0.22
CA SER A 75 2.55 2.44 0.72
C SER A 75 1.52 3.32 -0.01
N LYS A 76 1.92 3.96 -1.12
CA LYS A 76 1.03 4.83 -1.91
C LYS A 76 -0.13 4.05 -2.54
N VAL A 77 0.16 2.90 -3.16
CA VAL A 77 -0.87 2.05 -3.78
C VAL A 77 -1.82 1.47 -2.72
N ARG A 78 -1.28 0.99 -1.59
CA ARG A 78 -2.05 0.48 -0.46
C ARG A 78 -2.97 1.54 0.13
N PHE A 79 -2.46 2.75 0.38
CA PHE A 79 -3.26 3.87 0.85
C PHE A 79 -4.43 4.14 -0.08
N TRP A 80 -4.17 4.27 -1.39
CA TRP A 80 -5.22 4.54 -2.37
C TRP A 80 -6.31 3.48 -2.38
N LEU A 81 -5.95 2.19 -2.39
CA LEU A 81 -6.90 1.07 -2.35
C LEU A 81 -7.73 1.06 -1.06
N GLN A 82 -7.08 1.22 0.10
CA GLN A 82 -7.78 1.25 1.40
C GLN A 82 -8.67 2.50 1.53
N SER A 83 -8.28 3.62 0.92
CA SER A 83 -9.12 4.82 0.80
C SER A 83 -10.33 4.62 -0.11
N GLY A 84 -10.21 3.78 -1.13
CA GLY A 84 -11.30 3.30 -1.97
C GLY A 84 -12.19 2.24 -1.30
N GLY A 85 -11.91 1.84 -0.06
CA GLY A 85 -12.71 0.88 0.70
C GLY A 85 -12.38 -0.59 0.43
N HIS A 86 -11.27 -0.87 -0.26
CA HIS A 86 -10.80 -2.24 -0.47
C HIS A 86 -10.07 -2.78 0.76
N ARG A 87 -10.19 -4.09 0.99
CA ARG A 87 -9.34 -4.80 1.96
C ARG A 87 -8.00 -5.07 1.29
N VAL A 88 -6.91 -4.61 1.90
CA VAL A 88 -5.55 -4.80 1.38
C VAL A 88 -4.68 -5.45 2.44
N GLU A 89 -4.04 -6.54 2.06
CA GLU A 89 -3.15 -7.34 2.90
C GLU A 89 -1.73 -7.26 2.32
N PRO A 90 -0.83 -6.45 2.92
CA PRO A 90 0.55 -6.35 2.46
C PRO A 90 1.36 -7.60 2.83
N GLN A 91 2.41 -7.89 2.06
CA GLN A 91 3.35 -9.00 2.31
C GLN A 91 2.61 -10.33 2.57
N SER A 92 1.67 -10.68 1.68
CA SER A 92 0.85 -11.89 1.81
C SER A 92 1.61 -13.11 1.28
N TRP A 93 1.62 -14.21 2.02
CA TRP A 93 2.36 -15.43 1.66
C TRP A 93 1.54 -16.35 0.74
N PHE A 94 2.15 -16.77 -0.37
CA PHE A 94 1.62 -17.76 -1.30
C PHE A 94 2.56 -18.96 -1.38
N GLU A 95 2.04 -20.16 -1.10
CA GLU A 95 2.79 -21.41 -1.22
C GLU A 95 3.34 -21.59 -2.65
N GLY A 96 4.64 -21.87 -2.75
CA GLY A 96 5.34 -22.04 -4.03
C GLY A 96 5.71 -20.74 -4.75
N VAL A 97 5.32 -19.57 -4.23
CA VAL A 97 5.62 -18.25 -4.83
C VAL A 97 6.48 -17.42 -3.90
N GLY A 98 6.11 -17.37 -2.62
CA GLY A 98 6.70 -16.48 -1.63
C GLY A 98 5.73 -15.37 -1.21
N PHE A 99 6.28 -14.27 -0.70
CA PHE A 99 5.51 -13.08 -0.38
C PHE A 99 5.21 -12.26 -1.63
N VAL A 100 3.97 -11.79 -1.73
CA VAL A 100 3.53 -10.79 -2.72
C VAL A 100 3.34 -9.45 -2.02
N ASP A 101 3.58 -8.35 -2.73
CA ASP A 101 3.53 -7.01 -2.13
C ASP A 101 2.16 -6.68 -1.53
N LEU A 102 1.08 -6.80 -2.31
CA LEU A 102 -0.28 -6.48 -1.88
C LEU A 102 -1.29 -7.51 -2.40
N LEU A 103 -2.10 -8.08 -1.51
CA LEU A 103 -3.31 -8.85 -1.85
C LEU A 103 -4.57 -8.01 -1.57
N VAL A 104 -5.37 -7.78 -2.61
CA VAL A 104 -6.56 -6.94 -2.60
C VAL A 104 -7.82 -7.80 -2.69
N ASP A 105 -8.71 -7.64 -1.71
CA ASP A 105 -9.98 -8.33 -1.58
C ASP A 105 -9.89 -9.86 -1.75
N GLY A 106 -8.71 -10.44 -1.48
CA GLY A 106 -8.43 -11.88 -1.60
C GLY A 106 -8.34 -12.43 -3.02
N TRP A 107 -8.29 -11.59 -4.07
CA TRP A 107 -8.30 -12.07 -5.47
C TRP A 107 -7.36 -11.32 -6.43
N LEU A 108 -6.93 -10.10 -6.10
CA LEU A 108 -6.03 -9.32 -6.95
C LEU A 108 -4.71 -9.11 -6.22
N VAL A 109 -3.63 -9.65 -6.80
CA VAL A 109 -2.26 -9.37 -6.37
C VAL A 109 -1.75 -8.16 -7.15
N ILE A 110 -1.18 -7.20 -6.43
CA ILE A 110 -0.46 -6.07 -7.01
C ILE A 110 0.98 -6.10 -6.52
N GLU A 111 1.91 -6.17 -7.46
CA GLU A 111 3.35 -6.12 -7.27
C GLU A 111 3.84 -4.73 -7.67
N CYS A 112 4.47 -4.01 -6.76
CA CYS A 112 5.04 -2.69 -7.01
C CYS A 112 6.52 -2.85 -7.30
N ASP A 113 6.88 -2.88 -8.58
CA ASP A 113 8.24 -3.09 -9.03
C ASP A 113 9.12 -1.88 -8.69
N SER A 114 9.74 -1.97 -7.51
CA SER A 114 10.74 -1.03 -7.00
C SER A 114 12.13 -1.30 -7.58
N ARG A 115 12.32 -2.37 -8.37
CA ARG A 115 13.59 -2.73 -8.97
C ARG A 115 13.56 -2.45 -10.47
N LEU A 116 13.93 -1.21 -10.80
CA LEU A 116 14.62 -0.85 -12.04
C LEU A 116 15.06 -2.07 -12.88
N HIS A 117 14.36 -2.31 -13.99
CA HIS A 117 14.88 -2.96 -15.20
C HIS A 117 16.02 -3.99 -15.02
N HIS A 118 15.81 -5.05 -14.24
CA HIS A 118 16.62 -6.25 -14.41
C HIS A 118 16.20 -6.93 -15.72
N THR A 119 16.73 -6.40 -16.82
CA THR A 119 16.86 -7.05 -18.12
C THR A 119 17.84 -8.21 -18.02
N ASP A 120 17.61 -9.10 -17.06
CA ASP A 120 18.35 -10.34 -16.89
C ASP A 120 17.37 -11.48 -17.18
N GLN A 121 17.75 -12.35 -18.11
CA GLN A 121 16.94 -13.46 -18.61
C GLN A 121 16.41 -14.33 -17.43
N ALA A 122 17.22 -14.47 -16.38
CA ALA A 122 16.88 -15.21 -15.17
C ALA A 122 15.76 -14.57 -14.34
N ALA A 123 15.68 -13.23 -14.29
CA ALA A 123 14.59 -12.52 -13.61
C ALA A 123 13.27 -12.71 -14.38
N PHE A 124 13.32 -12.72 -15.71
CA PHE A 124 12.16 -12.95 -16.58
C PHE A 124 11.61 -14.39 -16.47
N GLU A 125 12.49 -15.40 -16.41
CA GLU A 125 12.10 -16.79 -16.20
C GLU A 125 11.59 -17.04 -14.77
N GLY A 126 12.22 -16.40 -13.78
CA GLY A 126 11.74 -16.36 -12.40
C GLY A 126 10.32 -15.78 -12.29
N ASP A 127 10.06 -14.65 -12.94
CA ASP A 127 8.72 -14.02 -12.93
C ASP A 127 7.68 -14.87 -13.66
N ARG A 128 8.02 -15.50 -14.79
CA ARG A 128 7.10 -16.43 -15.46
C ARG A 128 6.78 -17.65 -14.60
N SER A 129 7.78 -18.22 -13.92
CA SER A 129 7.54 -19.36 -13.03
C SER A 129 6.65 -18.97 -11.83
N ARG A 130 6.88 -17.80 -11.23
CA ARG A 130 6.02 -17.24 -10.17
C ARG A 130 4.59 -16.99 -10.66
N ASP A 131 4.42 -16.39 -11.83
CA ASP A 131 3.11 -16.13 -12.41
C ASP A 131 2.36 -17.41 -12.73
N LEU A 132 3.05 -18.43 -13.27
CA LEU A 132 2.47 -19.74 -13.54
C LEU A 132 2.00 -20.42 -12.24
N VAL A 133 2.77 -20.33 -11.16
CA VAL A 133 2.38 -20.87 -9.85
C VAL A 133 1.21 -20.06 -9.28
N LEU A 134 1.25 -18.72 -9.28
CA LEU A 134 0.13 -17.88 -8.81
C LEU A 134 -1.18 -18.18 -9.54
N ASN A 135 -1.13 -18.40 -10.85
CA ASN A 135 -2.29 -18.81 -11.65
C ASN A 135 -2.78 -20.24 -11.32
N GLY A 136 -1.89 -21.11 -10.82
CA GLY A 136 -2.17 -22.51 -10.48
C GLY A 136 -2.52 -22.78 -9.02
N VAL A 137 -2.21 -21.87 -8.09
CA VAL A 137 -2.51 -22.01 -6.66
C VAL A 137 -4.02 -22.07 -6.45
N ARG A 138 -4.52 -23.23 -5.99
CA ARG A 138 -5.95 -23.49 -5.75
C ARG A 138 -6.47 -22.89 -4.44
N VAL A 139 -5.59 -22.44 -3.55
CA VAL A 139 -5.93 -21.97 -2.19
C VAL A 139 -6.74 -20.66 -2.22
N HIS A 140 -6.51 -19.83 -3.25
CA HIS A 140 -7.28 -18.63 -3.52
C HIS A 140 -7.93 -18.79 -4.90
N SER A 141 -9.25 -18.64 -4.99
CA SER A 141 -9.96 -18.70 -6.28
C SER A 141 -9.30 -17.78 -7.31
N ARG A 142 -8.75 -18.33 -8.42
CA ARG A 142 -8.17 -17.61 -9.58
C ARG A 142 -7.68 -16.20 -9.27
N VAL A 143 -6.50 -16.08 -8.69
CA VAL A 143 -5.87 -14.80 -8.40
C VAL A 143 -5.43 -14.14 -9.70
N ARG A 144 -5.66 -12.82 -9.83
CA ARG A 144 -5.11 -12.00 -10.93
C ARG A 144 -3.90 -11.24 -10.42
N VAL A 145 -2.85 -11.15 -11.24
CA VAL A 145 -1.63 -10.38 -10.91
C VAL A 145 -1.56 -9.12 -11.77
N VAL A 146 -1.21 -7.99 -11.16
CA VAL A 146 -0.87 -6.73 -11.84
C VAL A 146 0.48 -6.24 -11.32
N ARG A 147 1.43 -6.01 -12.21
CA ARG A 147 2.72 -5.37 -11.88
C ARG A 147 2.67 -3.89 -12.22
N LEU A 148 3.11 -3.05 -11.29
CA LEU A 148 3.20 -1.61 -11.45
C LEU A 148 4.66 -1.18 -11.36
N SER A 149 5.15 -0.48 -12.38
CA SER A 149 6.48 0.12 -12.33
C SER A 149 6.50 1.35 -11.41
N TYR A 150 7.69 1.69 -10.90
CA TYR A 150 7.92 2.96 -10.20
C TYR A 150 7.37 4.17 -10.97
N ARG A 151 7.59 4.21 -12.29
CA ARG A 151 7.12 5.33 -13.12
C ARG A 151 5.60 5.45 -13.11
N GLN A 152 4.88 4.33 -13.25
CA GLN A 152 3.42 4.30 -13.20
C GLN A 152 2.88 4.82 -11.87
N VAL A 153 3.49 4.42 -10.75
CA VAL A 153 3.04 4.83 -9.41
C VAL A 153 3.39 6.30 -9.12
N MET A 154 4.57 6.75 -9.52
CA MET A 154 5.09 8.07 -9.14
C MET A 154 4.75 9.19 -10.11
N PHE A 155 4.77 8.92 -11.41
CA PHE A 155 4.64 9.95 -12.45
C PHE A 155 3.37 9.82 -13.28
N ASP A 156 2.88 8.60 -13.52
CA ASP A 156 1.71 8.35 -14.37
C ASP A 156 0.48 7.91 -13.53
N TRP A 157 0.30 8.51 -12.35
CA TRP A 157 -0.61 8.00 -11.32
C TRP A 157 -2.09 8.02 -11.70
N GLU A 158 -2.56 9.09 -12.36
CA GLU A 158 -3.95 9.21 -12.80
C GLU A 158 -4.32 8.11 -13.81
N ALA A 159 -3.48 7.91 -14.84
CA ALA A 159 -3.68 6.82 -15.81
C ALA A 159 -3.60 5.44 -15.16
N THR A 160 -2.67 5.26 -14.21
CA THR A 160 -2.49 4.01 -13.47
C THR A 160 -3.71 3.66 -12.63
N THR A 161 -4.26 4.63 -11.89
CA THR A 161 -5.47 4.40 -11.07
C THR A 161 -6.69 4.12 -11.93
N LEU A 162 -6.87 4.78 -13.08
CA LEU A 162 -7.94 4.46 -14.04
C LEU A 162 -7.85 3.02 -14.54
N ALA A 163 -6.65 2.56 -14.90
CA ALA A 163 -6.43 1.18 -15.32
C ALA A 163 -6.72 0.18 -14.18
N LEU A 164 -6.27 0.48 -12.95
CA LEU A 164 -6.53 -0.35 -11.77
C LEU A 164 -8.02 -0.42 -11.44
N LEU A 165 -8.77 0.68 -11.54
CA LEU A 165 -10.22 0.66 -11.39
C LEU A 165 -10.89 -0.29 -12.39
N GLY A 166 -10.47 -0.25 -13.65
CA GLY A 166 -10.96 -1.17 -14.68
C GLY A 166 -10.65 -2.65 -14.36
N VAL A 167 -9.53 -2.94 -13.69
CA VAL A 167 -9.21 -4.27 -13.17
C VAL A 167 -10.13 -4.64 -12.00
N LEU A 168 -10.27 -3.74 -11.01
CA LEU A 168 -11.09 -3.95 -9.81
C LEU A 168 -12.56 -4.24 -10.15
N GLU A 169 -13.09 -3.59 -11.19
CA GLU A 169 -14.45 -3.83 -11.70
C GLU A 169 -14.69 -5.24 -12.27
N GLN A 170 -13.64 -5.96 -12.63
CA GLN A 170 -13.73 -7.34 -13.13
C GLN A 170 -13.70 -8.37 -11.99
N GLY A 171 -13.47 -7.92 -10.76
CA GLY A 171 -13.31 -8.79 -9.60
C GLY A 171 -14.59 -9.53 -9.18
N PRO A 172 -14.46 -10.63 -8.42
CA PRO A 172 -15.60 -11.41 -7.91
C PRO A 172 -16.60 -10.55 -7.10
N SER A 173 -16.12 -9.53 -6.39
CA SER A 173 -16.94 -8.62 -5.58
C SER A 173 -17.82 -7.68 -6.42
N ALA A 174 -17.39 -7.30 -7.62
CA ALA A 174 -18.18 -6.48 -8.54
C ALA A 174 -19.44 -7.20 -9.02
N SER A 175 -19.37 -8.53 -9.17
CA SER A 175 -20.52 -9.37 -9.52
C SER A 175 -21.57 -9.44 -8.41
N ARG A 176 -21.15 -9.46 -7.12
CA ARG A 176 -22.06 -9.49 -5.95
C ARG A 176 -22.81 -8.16 -5.76
N LEU A 177 -22.15 -7.02 -5.95
CA LEU A 177 -22.77 -5.70 -5.90
C LEU A 177 -23.77 -5.48 -7.06
N ARG A 178 -23.43 -5.93 -8.28
CA ARG A 178 -24.34 -5.88 -9.45
C ARG A 178 -25.54 -6.82 -9.28
N ALA A 179 -25.35 -8.03 -8.74
CA ALA A 179 -26.43 -8.98 -8.46
C ALA A 179 -27.42 -8.45 -7.39
N ARG A 180 -26.92 -7.81 -6.33
CA ARG A 180 -27.75 -7.14 -5.31
C ARG A 180 -28.56 -5.97 -5.88
N ARG A 181 -27.95 -5.12 -6.71
CA ARG A 181 -28.65 -4.01 -7.40
C ARG A 181 -29.74 -4.49 -8.37
N ARG A 182 -29.56 -5.63 -9.04
CA ARG A 182 -30.59 -6.23 -9.91
C ARG A 182 -31.76 -6.82 -9.12
N ARG A 183 -31.50 -7.46 -7.97
CA ARG A 183 -32.56 -7.99 -7.09
C ARG A 183 -33.35 -6.88 -6.38
N GLY A 184 -32.73 -5.71 -6.13
CA GLY A 184 -33.40 -4.55 -5.52
C GLY A 184 -34.23 -3.68 -6.48
N ARG A 185 -34.28 -4.00 -7.79
CA ARG A 185 -35.09 -3.29 -8.80
C ARG A 185 -36.32 -4.07 -9.27
N GLY A 186 -36.61 -5.22 -8.67
CA GLY A 186 -37.78 -6.04 -8.98
C GLY A 186 -38.85 -5.95 -7.91
N PHE A 187 -39.40 -4.76 -7.67
CA PHE A 187 -40.71 -4.52 -7.06
C PHE A 187 -41.04 -3.03 -7.23
N SER A 188 -41.73 -2.71 -8.32
CA SER A 188 -42.61 -1.56 -8.49
C SER A 188 -43.55 -1.89 -9.64
#